data_AF-A0A090WUH9-F1
#
_entry.id   AF-A0A090WUH9-F1
#
_cell.length_a   1.000
_cell.length_b   1.000
_cell.length_c   1.000
_cell.angle_alpha   90.00
_cell.angle_beta   90.00
_cell.angle_gamma   90.00
#
_symmetry.space_group_name_H-M   'P 1'
#
loop_
_entity.id
_entity.type
_entity.pdbx_description
1 polymer ?
#
loop_
_entity_poly.entity_id
_entity_poly.type
_entity_poly.pdbx_seq_one_letter_code
_entity_poly.pdbx_strand_id
1 'polypeptide(L)'
;MSDDHTTQAFGIYGSRLASLNPTPTLDKIASEGIIFDNCFVNNSICTPSRAAILSGQHSQANGVLDLEAHCLWISNTCLLK
;
A
#
# COMPACT_ATOMS: atom_id res chain seq x y z
N MET A 1 -3.94 4.23 -5.07
CA MET A 1 -2.64 3.79 -4.53
C MET A 1 -1.58 4.80 -4.95
N SER A 2 -0.80 5.31 -4.01
CA SER A 2 0.30 6.26 -4.22
C SER A 2 1.60 5.60 -3.77
N ASP A 3 2.73 5.91 -4.43
CA ASP A 3 4.02 5.27 -4.14
C ASP A 3 4.78 6.01 -3.03
N ASP A 4 5.38 5.26 -2.10
CA ASP A 4 6.16 5.76 -0.94
C ASP A 4 5.49 6.87 -0.10
N HIS A 5 4.17 7.00 -0.17
CA HIS A 5 3.46 8.08 0.50
C HIS A 5 3.29 7.78 1.99
N THR A 6 4.07 8.48 2.82
CA THR A 6 4.00 8.36 4.28
C THR A 6 2.69 8.90 4.84
N THR A 7 2.15 8.22 5.85
CA THR A 7 0.96 8.67 6.59
C THR A 7 1.13 10.05 7.22
N GLN A 8 2.37 10.44 7.55
CA GLN A 8 2.65 11.74 8.16
C GLN A 8 2.37 12.93 7.23
N ALA A 9 2.31 12.68 5.91
CA ALA A 9 2.11 13.70 4.88
C ALA A 9 0.63 13.94 4.54
N PHE A 10 -0.30 13.11 5.02
CA PHE A 10 -1.72 13.34 4.83
C PHE A 10 -2.26 14.28 5.92
N GLY A 11 -2.91 15.36 5.51
CA GLY A 11 -3.48 16.38 6.39
C GLY A 11 -4.48 15.81 7.39
N ILE A 12 -5.34 14.90 6.95
CA ILE A 12 -6.36 14.21 7.76
C ILE A 12 -5.81 13.55 9.04
N TYR A 13 -4.57 13.04 9.02
CA TYR A 13 -3.98 12.40 10.20
C TYR A 13 -3.33 13.39 11.17
N GLY A 14 -3.33 14.69 10.86
CA GLY A 14 -2.86 15.75 11.78
C GLY A 14 -1.40 15.60 12.22
N SER A 15 -0.56 14.91 11.43
CA SER A 15 0.81 14.61 11.81
C SER A 15 1.76 15.78 11.54
N ARG A 16 3.07 15.59 11.81
CA ARG A 16 4.10 16.64 11.73
C ARG A 16 4.14 17.40 10.39
N LEU A 17 3.82 16.73 9.28
CA LEU A 17 3.90 17.35 7.94
C LEU A 17 2.57 17.94 7.45
N ALA A 18 1.48 17.80 8.21
CA ALA A 18 0.14 18.23 7.80
C ALA A 18 0.06 19.74 7.48
N SER A 19 0.77 20.56 8.25
CA SER A 19 0.85 22.01 8.01
C SER A 19 1.79 22.40 6.86
N LEU A 20 2.78 21.56 6.55
CA LEU A 20 3.77 21.82 5.50
C LEU A 20 3.22 21.44 4.11
N ASN A 21 2.48 20.33 4.03
CA ASN A 21 1.89 19.80 2.79
C ASN A 21 0.39 19.53 2.99
N PRO A 22 -0.46 20.56 2.90
CA PRO A 22 -1.91 20.39 3.08
C PRO A 22 -2.53 19.58 1.92
N THR A 23 -3.47 18.69 2.25
CA THR A 23 -4.14 17.80 1.29
C THR A 23 -5.66 18.02 1.25
N PRO A 24 -6.17 19.22 0.91
CA PRO A 24 -7.57 19.59 1.12
C PRO A 24 -8.57 18.69 0.37
N THR A 25 -8.22 18.21 -0.83
CA THR A 25 -9.09 17.30 -1.60
C THR A 25 -9.20 15.92 -0.94
N LEU A 26 -8.10 15.41 -0.35
CA LEU A 26 -8.11 14.14 0.36
C LEU A 26 -8.85 14.26 1.68
N ASP A 27 -8.68 15.38 2.39
CA ASP A 27 -9.37 15.67 3.64
C ASP A 27 -10.89 15.78 3.43
N LYS A 28 -11.33 16.31 2.28
CA LYS A 28 -12.74 16.30 1.89
C LYS A 28 -13.27 14.88 1.70
N ILE A 29 -12.57 14.04 0.94
CA ILE A 29 -12.95 12.63 0.71
C ILE A 29 -13.04 11.88 2.05
N ALA A 30 -12.11 12.14 2.96
CA ALA A 30 -12.10 11.59 4.30
C ALA A 30 -13.35 11.99 5.11
N SER A 31 -13.76 13.26 5.04
CA SER A 31 -14.94 13.77 5.75
C SER A 31 -16.28 13.19 5.26
N GLU A 32 -16.31 12.72 4.01
CA GLU A 32 -17.48 12.11 3.37
C GLU A 32 -17.45 10.58 3.43
N GLY A 33 -16.37 9.99 3.95
CA GLY A 33 -16.08 8.56 3.89
C GLY A 33 -15.65 7.93 5.21
N ILE A 34 -14.78 6.92 5.12
CA ILE A 34 -14.22 6.19 6.26
C ILE A 34 -12.69 6.32 6.23
N ILE A 35 -12.11 6.52 7.41
CA ILE A 35 -10.66 6.52 7.62
C ILE A 35 -10.27 5.30 8.43
N PHE A 36 -9.13 4.72 8.06
CA PHE A 36 -8.52 3.60 8.76
C PHE A 36 -7.26 4.08 9.47
N ASP A 37 -7.32 4.22 10.79
CA ASP A 37 -6.17 4.64 11.61
C ASP A 37 -5.08 3.57 11.69
N ASN A 38 -5.44 2.30 11.41
CA ASN A 38 -4.58 1.13 11.54
C ASN A 38 -4.59 0.30 10.24
N CYS A 39 -4.05 0.87 9.17
CA CYS A 39 -3.87 0.20 7.88
C CYS A 39 -2.39 -0.10 7.64
N PHE A 40 -2.03 -1.39 7.58
CA PHE A 40 -0.65 -1.83 7.45
C PHE A 40 -0.43 -2.58 6.14
N VAL A 41 0.75 -2.39 5.54
CA VAL A 41 1.19 -3.19 4.39
C VAL A 41 1.77 -4.51 4.86
N ASN A 42 1.52 -5.58 4.10
CA ASN A 42 2.08 -6.90 4.38
C ASN A 42 3.60 -6.95 4.12
N ASN A 43 4.08 -6.13 3.19
CA ASN A 43 5.49 -6.01 2.83
C ASN A 43 5.81 -4.53 2.53
N SER A 44 6.96 -4.03 3.00
CA SER A 44 7.39 -2.64 2.85
C SER A 44 8.24 -2.37 1.59
N ILE A 45 8.17 -3.26 0.60
CA ILE A 45 8.88 -3.15 -0.69
C ILE A 45 7.84 -3.12 -1.82
N CYS A 46 8.07 -2.33 -2.87
CA CYS A 46 7.07 -2.02 -3.90
C CYS A 46 6.49 -3.24 -4.62
N THR A 47 7.32 -4.13 -5.19
CA THR A 47 6.87 -5.34 -5.91
C THR A 47 6.04 -6.29 -5.02
N PRO A 48 6.53 -6.75 -3.85
CA PRO A 48 5.77 -7.65 -3.00
C PRO A 48 4.56 -6.98 -2.32
N SER A 49 4.61 -5.68 -2.01
CA SER A 49 3.47 -4.93 -1.48
C SER A 49 2.31 -4.90 -2.48
N ARG A 50 2.61 -4.56 -3.74
CA ARG A 50 1.62 -4.54 -4.83
C ARG A 50 1.09 -5.94 -5.12
N ALA A 51 1.96 -6.96 -5.12
CA ALA A 51 1.55 -8.35 -5.30
C ALA A 51 0.56 -8.80 -4.21
N ALA A 52 0.83 -8.47 -2.93
CA ALA A 52 -0.06 -8.80 -1.83
C ALA A 52 -1.44 -8.12 -1.94
N ILE A 53 -1.47 -6.84 -2.35
CA ILE A 53 -2.72 -6.10 -2.60
C ILE A 53 -3.52 -6.74 -3.75
N LEU A 54 -2.85 -7.13 -4.83
CA LEU A 54 -3.50 -7.68 -6.03
C LEU A 54 -3.97 -9.12 -5.85
N SER A 55 -3.20 -9.96 -5.14
CA SER A 55 -3.57 -11.37 -4.92
C SER A 55 -4.43 -11.59 -3.67
N GLY A 56 -4.47 -10.63 -2.75
CA GLY A 56 -5.09 -10.79 -1.43
C GLY A 56 -4.38 -11.82 -0.55
N GLN A 57 -3.16 -12.22 -0.91
CA GLN A 57 -2.36 -13.22 -0.20
C GLN A 57 -1.08 -12.59 0.33
N HIS A 58 -0.59 -13.11 1.45
CA HIS A 58 0.72 -12.73 1.95
C HIS A 58 1.85 -13.20 1.01
N SER A 59 3.00 -12.53 1.10
CA SER A 59 4.19 -12.83 0.29
C SER A 59 4.64 -14.30 0.34
N GLN A 60 4.52 -14.97 1.50
CA GLN A 60 4.85 -16.41 1.61
C GLN A 60 3.90 -17.34 0.83
N ALA A 61 2.67 -16.89 0.55
CA ALA A 61 1.68 -17.67 -0.17
C ALA A 61 1.69 -17.35 -1.68
N ASN A 62 1.96 -16.10 -2.04
CA ASN A 62 2.06 -15.69 -3.45
C ASN A 62 3.48 -15.80 -4.02
N GLY A 63 4.51 -16.08 -3.22
CA GLY A 63 5.88 -16.26 -3.69
C GLY A 63 6.61 -14.98 -4.11
N VAL A 64 6.00 -13.79 -4.06
CA VAL A 64 6.68 -12.53 -4.39
C VAL A 64 7.32 -11.99 -3.11
N LEU A 65 8.63 -12.20 -2.98
CA LEU A 65 9.38 -11.87 -1.76
C LEU A 65 10.27 -10.63 -1.89
N ASP A 66 10.77 -10.36 -3.10
CA ASP A 66 11.72 -9.27 -3.39
C ASP A 66 11.31 -8.47 -4.64
N LEU A 67 12.23 -7.62 -5.11
CA LEU A 67 12.02 -6.76 -6.29
C LEU A 67 12.18 -7.50 -7.62
N GLU A 68 12.98 -8.57 -7.63
CA GLU A 68 13.33 -9.33 -8.84
C GLU A 68 12.34 -10.46 -9.12
N ALA A 69 11.52 -10.81 -8.13
CA ALA A 69 10.46 -11.80 -8.23
C ALA A 69 9.56 -11.52 -9.44
N HIS A 70 9.77 -12.32 -10.49
CA HIS A 70 8.96 -12.30 -11.69
C HIS A 70 7.60 -12.92 -11.38
N CYS A 71 6.59 -12.08 -11.28
CA CYS A 71 5.20 -12.52 -11.14
C CYS A 71 4.72 -13.15 -12.46
N LEU A 72 5.11 -14.40 -12.72
CA LEU A 72 4.56 -15.21 -13.79
C LEU A 72 3.18 -15.70 -13.33
N TRP A 73 2.14 -14.97 -13.73
CA TRP A 73 0.75 -15.39 -13.56
C TRP A 73 0.47 -16.63 -14.43
N ILE A 74 0.74 -17.82 -13.88
CA ILE A 74 0.26 -19.08 -14.45
C ILE A 74 -0.79 -19.62 -13.49
N SER A 75 -2.06 -19.60 -13.91
CA SER A 75 -3.15 -20.32 -13.25
C SER A 75 -3.31 -19.98 -11.75
N ASN A 76 -3.54 -18.71 -11.43
CA ASN A 76 -3.84 -18.20 -10.07
C ASN A 76 -2.77 -18.44 -8.98
N THR A 77 -1.57 -18.89 -9.36
CA THR A 77 -0.48 -19.12 -8.41
C THR A 77 0.78 -18.49 -8.97
N CYS A 78 1.36 -17.54 -8.24
CA CYS A 78 2.67 -17.01 -8.60
C CYS A 78 3.72 -18.05 -8.15
N LEU A 79 4.18 -18.84 -9.11
CA LEU A 79 5.21 -19.86 -8.91
C LEU A 79 6.59 -19.20 -9.00
N LEU A 80 7.29 -19.18 -7.87
CA LEU A 80 8.74 -19.00 -7.83
C LEU A 80 9.38 -20.12 -8.65
N LYS A 81 10.08 -19.76 -9.72
CA LYS A 81 11.12 -20.63 -10.29
C LYS A 81 12.47 -20.11 -9.82
#